data_AF-A0A7Y5VC21-F1
#
_entry.id   AF-A0A7Y5VC21-F1
#
_cell.length_a   1.000
_cell.length_b   1.000
_cell.length_c   1.000
_cell.angle_alpha   90.00
_cell.angle_beta   90.00
_cell.angle_gamma   90.00
#
_symmetry.space_group_name_H-M   'P 1'
#
loop_
_entity.id
_entity.type
_entity.pdbx_description
1 polymer ?
#
loop_
_entity_poly.entity_id
_entity_poly.type
_entity_poly.pdbx_seq_one_letter_code
_entity_poly.pdbx_strand_id
1 'polypeptide(L)'
;MILLTFRNIVVNALDAHLTAMRAFIRRQKNPSYLEVNYRQLVYFAQRLLELNPFDPGDKARLREEVAMAKAVAEKDWLLRMLERRGD
;
A
#
# COMPACT_ATOMS: atom_id res chain seq x y z
N MET A 1 -0.68 15.15 -22.60
CA MET A 1 -1.79 14.17 -22.55
C MET A 1 -1.31 12.72 -22.38
N ILE A 2 -0.28 12.26 -23.11
CA ILE A 2 0.23 10.87 -23.05
C ILE A 2 0.79 10.45 -21.66
N LEU A 3 1.54 11.32 -20.98
CA LEU A 3 2.15 11.00 -19.67
C LEU A 3 1.13 10.78 -18.54
N LEU A 4 0.03 11.54 -18.54
CA LEU A 4 -1.04 11.39 -17.54
C LEU A 4 -1.79 10.06 -17.73
N THR A 5 -2.05 9.69 -18.98
CA THR A 5 -2.70 8.42 -19.33
C THR A 5 -1.84 7.22 -18.95
N PHE A 6 -0.53 7.27 -19.22
CA PHE A 6 0.39 6.20 -18.84
C PHE A 6 0.46 6.01 -17.32
N ARG A 7 0.57 7.10 -16.55
CA ARG A 7 0.53 7.06 -15.08
C ARG A 7 -0.74 6.36 -14.59
N ASN A 8 -1.89 6.70 -15.15
CA ASN A 8 -3.17 6.10 -14.76
C ASN A 8 -3.23 4.60 -15.10
N ILE A 9 -2.70 4.19 -16.25
CA ILE A 9 -2.64 2.76 -16.64
C ILE A 9 -1.78 1.97 -15.64
N VAL A 10 -0.59 2.47 -15.29
CA VAL A 10 0.31 1.80 -14.35
C VAL A 10 -0.30 1.70 -12.95
N VAL A 11 -0.91 2.78 -12.46
CA VAL A 11 -1.58 2.80 -11.15
C VAL A 11 -2.75 1.81 -11.12
N ASN A 12 -3.57 1.79 -12.17
CA ASN A 12 -4.71 0.87 -12.26
C ASN A 12 -4.26 -0.60 -12.32
N ALA A 13 -3.19 -0.91 -13.06
CA ALA A 13 -2.64 -2.25 -13.14
C ALA A 13 -2.12 -2.74 -11.77
N LEU A 14 -1.43 -1.86 -11.04
CA LEU A 14 -0.95 -2.16 -9.69
C LEU A 14 -2.11 -2.37 -8.72
N ASP A 15 -3.12 -1.50 -8.73
CA ASP A 15 -4.28 -1.64 -7.84
C ASP A 15 -5.09 -2.92 -8.13
N ALA A 16 -5.26 -3.27 -9.40
CA ALA A 16 -5.87 -4.54 -9.80
C ALA A 16 -5.08 -5.75 -9.27
N HIS A 17 -3.74 -5.70 -9.34
CA HIS A 17 -2.89 -6.74 -8.80
C HIS A 17 -2.99 -6.85 -7.27
N LEU A 18 -2.96 -5.72 -6.56
CA LEU A 18 -3.12 -5.67 -5.10
C LEU A 18 -4.49 -6.22 -4.67
N THR A 19 -5.54 -5.89 -5.40
CA THR A 19 -6.89 -6.43 -5.19
C THR A 19 -6.94 -7.95 -5.36
N ALA A 20 -6.33 -8.46 -6.44
CA ALA A 20 -6.23 -9.91 -6.68
C ALA A 20 -5.43 -10.62 -5.57
N MET A 21 -4.31 -10.02 -5.15
CA MET A 21 -3.47 -10.54 -4.07
C MET A 21 -4.23 -10.58 -2.74
N ARG A 22 -4.95 -9.51 -2.39
CA ARG A 22 -5.82 -9.47 -1.19
C ARG A 22 -6.86 -10.60 -1.21
N ALA A 23 -7.50 -10.83 -2.37
CA ALA A 23 -8.48 -11.90 -2.54
C ALA A 23 -7.84 -13.30 -2.40
N PHE A 24 -6.64 -13.49 -2.95
CA PHE A 24 -5.87 -14.73 -2.82
C PHE A 24 -5.51 -15.02 -1.36
N ILE A 25 -4.93 -14.04 -0.65
CA ILE A 25 -4.55 -14.14 0.76
C ILE A 25 -5.77 -14.51 1.61
N ARG A 26 -6.92 -13.85 1.39
CA ARG A 26 -8.15 -14.09 2.16
C ARG A 26 -8.72 -15.50 2.01
N ARG A 27 -8.40 -16.24 0.95
CA ARG A 27 -8.91 -17.59 0.69
C ARG A 27 -8.12 -18.69 1.42
N GLN A 28 -6.99 -18.36 2.05
CA GLN A 28 -6.21 -19.32 2.81
C GLN A 28 -6.97 -19.70 4.09
N LYS A 29 -7.14 -21.00 4.34
CA LYS A 29 -7.99 -21.50 5.45
C LYS A 29 -7.32 -21.45 6.82
N ASN A 30 -6.01 -21.27 6.87
CA ASN A 30 -5.22 -21.20 8.10
C ASN A 30 -4.35 -19.93 8.11
N PRO A 31 -4.78 -18.86 8.82
CA PRO A 31 -4.01 -17.63 8.88
C PRO A 31 -2.69 -17.84 9.58
N SER A 32 -1.61 -17.71 8.81
CA SER A 32 -0.24 -17.74 9.28
C SER A 32 0.25 -16.32 9.59
N TYR A 33 1.35 -16.20 10.34
CA TYR A 33 2.04 -14.92 10.52
C TYR A 33 2.41 -14.28 9.16
N LEU A 34 2.80 -15.10 8.18
CA LEU A 34 3.10 -14.65 6.82
C LEU A 34 1.86 -14.03 6.15
N GLU A 35 0.69 -14.66 6.30
CA GLU A 35 -0.57 -14.15 5.78
C GLU A 35 -0.88 -12.75 6.33
N VAL A 36 -0.78 -12.57 7.65
CA VAL A 36 -1.04 -11.28 8.32
C VAL A 36 -0.08 -10.20 7.80
N ASN A 37 1.21 -10.52 7.67
CA ASN A 37 2.22 -9.59 7.17
C ASN A 37 1.91 -9.10 5.75
N TYR A 38 1.58 -10.02 4.84
CA TYR A 38 1.29 -9.66 3.45
C TYR A 38 -0.07 -8.99 3.29
N ARG A 39 -1.06 -9.36 4.10
CA ARG A 39 -2.36 -8.68 4.13
C ARG A 39 -2.19 -7.21 4.49
N GLN A 40 -1.37 -6.91 5.51
CA GLN A 40 -1.06 -5.54 5.91
C GLN A 40 -0.24 -4.81 4.86
N LEU A 41 0.74 -5.47 4.22
CA LEU A 41 1.49 -4.86 3.12
C LEU A 41 0.57 -4.45 1.97
N VAL A 42 -0.34 -5.33 1.55
CA VAL A 42 -1.32 -5.03 0.48
C VAL A 42 -2.25 -3.88 0.89
N TYR A 43 -2.70 -3.85 2.14
CA TYR A 43 -3.50 -2.74 2.66
C TYR A 43 -2.77 -1.39 2.56
N PHE A 44 -1.56 -1.31 3.10
CA PHE A 44 -0.79 -0.06 3.11
C PHE A 44 -0.33 0.36 1.70
N ALA A 45 -0.03 -0.60 0.82
CA ALA A 45 0.29 -0.32 -0.58
C ALA A 45 -0.90 0.33 -1.31
N GLN A 46 -2.14 -0.11 -1.06
CA GLN A 46 -3.33 0.52 -1.65
C GLN A 46 -3.59 1.92 -1.07
N ARG A 47 -3.45 2.08 0.25
CA ARG A 47 -3.53 3.41 0.89
C ARG A 47 -2.49 4.39 0.34
N LEU A 48 -1.29 3.92 0.01
CA LEU A 48 -0.27 4.71 -0.67
C LEU A 48 -0.69 5.19 -2.07
N LEU A 49 -1.45 4.38 -2.82
CA LEU A 49 -1.95 4.77 -4.14
C LEU A 49 -3.04 5.85 -4.03
N GLU A 50 -3.89 5.74 -3.02
CA GLU A 50 -5.03 6.64 -2.74
C GLU A 50 -4.63 7.95 -2.05
N LEU A 51 -3.38 8.05 -1.58
CA LEU A 51 -2.91 9.17 -0.78
C LEU A 51 -3.12 10.51 -1.48
N ASN A 52 -3.78 11.45 -0.80
CA ASN A 52 -4.00 12.79 -1.32
C ASN A 52 -2.70 13.62 -1.24
N PRO A 53 -2.12 14.06 -2.37
CA PRO A 53 -0.86 14.81 -2.36
C PRO A 53 -0.99 16.20 -1.72
N PHE A 54 -2.21 16.72 -1.56
CA PHE A 54 -2.47 18.04 -0.98
C PHE A 54 -2.87 17.97 0.51
N ASP A 55 -2.89 16.78 1.11
CA ASP A 55 -3.18 16.58 2.53
C ASP A 55 -1.95 15.97 3.24
N PRO A 56 -1.04 16.80 3.78
CA PRO A 56 0.10 16.31 4.54
C PRO A 56 -0.32 15.58 5.83
N GLY A 57 -1.53 15.82 6.34
CA GLY A 57 -2.07 15.12 7.51
C GLY A 57 -2.47 13.68 7.21
N ASP A 58 -3.01 13.38 6.03
CA ASP A 58 -3.27 12.01 5.58
C ASP A 58 -1.97 11.20 5.46
N LYS A 59 -0.91 11.83 4.94
CA LYS A 59 0.44 11.23 4.89
C LYS A 59 0.99 10.91 6.28
N ALA A 60 0.91 11.86 7.21
CA ALA A 60 1.41 11.69 8.56
C ALA A 60 0.69 10.55 9.29
N ARG A 61 -0.64 10.49 9.18
CA ARG A 61 -1.45 9.40 9.75
C ARG A 61 -1.08 8.04 9.17
N LEU A 62 -0.96 7.93 7.84
CA LEU A 62 -0.58 6.67 7.22
C LEU A 62 0.84 6.22 7.64
N ARG A 63 1.78 7.16 7.82
CA ARG A 63 3.11 6.86 8.35
C ARG A 63 3.04 6.30 9.76
N GLU A 64 2.25 6.92 10.62
CA GLU A 64 2.06 6.46 12.00
C GLU A 64 1.41 5.07 12.05
N GLU A 65 0.36 4.84 11.25
CA GLU A 65 -0.29 3.52 11.15
C GLU A 65 0.69 2.42 10.72
N VAL A 66 1.54 2.68 9.71
CA VAL A 66 2.59 1.75 9.28
C VAL A 66 3.60 1.52 10.41
N ALA A 67 4.03 2.59 11.08
CA ALA A 67 5.00 2.51 12.18
C ALA A 67 4.46 1.72 13.39
N MET A 68 3.17 1.82 13.68
CA MET A 68 2.52 1.11 14.78
C MET A 68 2.10 -0.32 14.44
N ALA A 69 2.02 -0.67 13.15
CA ALA A 69 1.69 -2.02 12.72
C ALA A 69 2.72 -3.04 13.26
N LYS A 70 2.22 -4.04 13.99
CA LYS A 70 3.02 -5.11 14.61
C LYS A 70 3.57 -6.12 13.61
N ALA A 71 2.85 -6.36 12.51
CA ALA A 71 3.18 -7.35 11.50
C ALA A 71 2.83 -6.78 10.13
N VAL A 72 3.85 -6.34 9.39
CA VAL A 72 3.73 -5.88 8.02
C VAL A 72 5.00 -6.28 7.27
N ALA A 73 4.84 -7.01 6.17
CA ALA A 73 5.96 -7.30 5.29
C ALA A 73 6.49 -5.99 4.71
N GLU A 74 7.81 -5.88 4.51
CA GLU A 74 8.42 -4.71 3.85
C GLU A 74 8.09 -3.36 4.53
N LYS A 75 7.99 -3.33 5.86
CA LYS A 75 7.69 -2.12 6.66
C LYS A 75 8.58 -0.93 6.27
N ASP A 76 9.88 -1.17 6.21
CA ASP A 76 10.86 -0.11 5.91
C ASP A 76 10.70 0.42 4.49
N TRP A 77 10.30 -0.44 3.55
CA TRP A 77 9.99 0.00 2.20
C TRP A 77 8.77 0.91 2.16
N LEU A 78 7.69 0.59 2.89
CA LEU A 78 6.50 1.46 3.00
C LEU A 78 6.85 2.84 3.57
N LEU A 79 7.66 2.88 4.63
CA LEU A 79 8.11 4.12 5.24
C LEU A 79 8.95 4.97 4.29
N ARG A 80 9.88 4.35 3.54
CA ARG A 80 10.67 5.05 2.50
C ARG A 80 9.80 5.57 1.36
N MET A 81 8.76 4.84 0.96
CA MET A 81 7.84 5.30 -0.08
C MET A 81 7.03 6.51 0.37
N LEU A 82 6.62 6.55 1.65
CA LEU A 82 5.99 7.73 2.23
C LEU A 82 6.96 8.92 2.25
N GLU A 83 8.24 8.72 2.56
CA GLU A 83 9.23 9.81 2.53
C GLU A 83 9.36 10.43 1.14
N ARG A 84 9.49 9.60 0.10
CA ARG A 84 9.64 10.04 -1.30
C ARG A 84 8.40 10.73 -1.89
N ARG A 85 7.19 10.43 -1.40
CA ARG A 85 5.97 11.14 -1.83
C ARG A 85 5.85 12.47 -1.10
N GLY A 86 6.63 13.47 -1.52
CA GLY A 86 6.63 14.81 -0.93
C GLY A 86 7.44 15.86 -1.69
N ASP A 87 8.03 15.49 -2.82
CA ASP A 87 8.86 16.33 -3.69
C ASP A 87 8.14 16.57 -5.03
#